data_AF-A0A6C0L1T5-F1
#
_entry.id   AF-A0A6C0L1T5-F1
#
_cell.length_a   1.000
_cell.length_b   1.000
_cell.length_c   1.000
_cell.angle_alpha   90.00
_cell.angle_beta   90.00
_cell.angle_gamma   90.00
#
_symmetry.space_group_name_H-M   'P 1'
#
loop_
_entity.id
_entity.type
_entity.pdbx_description
1 polymer ?
#
loop_
_entity_poly.entity_id
_entity_poly.type
_entity_poly.pdbx_seq_one_letter_code
_entity_poly.pdbx_strand_id
1 'polypeptide(L)'
;MEEITHYQIAEIKENGVKNDRIQFIPYDRIILDRGMFHFIKERLDDKVKGKKLKRIKTGDILPLNKWDKVFEDIEKEKPIDPIQVRPFKDSKYYEIIDGRHRFIVSLDKEYSHLPCNVHS
;
A
#
# COMPACT_ATOMS: atom_id res chain seq x y z
N MET A 1 -8.03 14.40 16.72
CA MET A 1 -6.99 13.46 16.26
C MET A 1 -7.64 12.69 15.13
N GLU A 2 -7.04 12.67 13.93
CA GLU A 2 -7.58 11.82 12.85
C GLU A 2 -7.43 10.35 13.25
N GLU A 3 -8.50 9.58 13.07
CA GLU A 3 -8.50 8.16 13.37
C GLU A 3 -7.67 7.39 12.34
N ILE A 4 -6.83 6.48 12.80
CA ILE A 4 -6.02 5.64 11.94
C ILE A 4 -6.94 4.55 11.37
N THR A 5 -7.16 4.57 10.06
CA THR A 5 -7.92 3.55 9.34
C THR A 5 -7.00 2.76 8.44
N HIS A 6 -7.13 1.44 8.48
CA HIS A 6 -6.35 0.47 7.72
C HIS A 6 -7.09 -0.86 7.60
N TYR A 7 -6.62 -1.76 6.73
CA TYR A 7 -7.16 -3.13 6.61
C TYR A 7 -6.74 -4.02 7.79
N GLN A 8 -7.47 -5.11 8.03
CA GLN A 8 -7.13 -6.08 9.08
C GLN A 8 -5.82 -6.80 8.79
N ILE A 9 -4.94 -6.87 9.79
CA ILE A 9 -3.59 -7.39 9.64
C ILE A 9 -3.54 -8.82 10.17
N ALA A 10 -2.93 -9.72 9.41
CA ALA A 10 -2.64 -11.07 9.90
C ALA A 10 -1.60 -11.01 11.04
N GLU A 11 -1.89 -11.60 12.20
CA GLU A 11 -0.93 -11.68 13.31
C GLU A 11 0.28 -12.57 12.96
N ILE A 12 0.04 -13.59 12.14
CA ILE A 12 1.01 -14.59 11.71
C ILE A 12 0.99 -14.62 10.18
N LYS A 13 2.16 -14.52 9.55
CA LYS A 13 2.34 -14.67 8.11
C LYS A 13 1.96 -16.08 7.66
N GLU A 14 1.71 -16.27 6.36
CA GLU A 14 1.43 -17.60 5.80
C GLU A 14 2.53 -18.64 6.10
N ASN A 15 3.77 -18.21 6.33
CA ASN A 15 4.91 -19.06 6.68
C ASN A 15 5.10 -19.33 8.18
N GLY A 16 4.15 -18.92 9.03
CA GLY A 16 4.18 -19.15 10.49
C GLY A 16 5.00 -18.14 11.30
N VAL A 17 5.63 -17.15 10.64
CA VAL A 17 6.39 -16.09 11.33
C VAL A 17 5.44 -14.97 11.78
N LYS A 18 5.56 -14.50 13.02
CA LYS A 18 4.76 -13.37 13.51
C LYS A 18 5.06 -12.09 12.74
N ASN A 19 4.02 -11.29 12.50
CA ASN A 19 4.18 -9.92 12.00
C ASN A 19 4.61 -9.00 13.16
N ASP A 20 5.89 -9.06 13.51
CA ASP A 20 6.48 -8.19 14.53
C ASP A 20 6.96 -6.85 13.89
N ARG A 21 6.81 -5.74 14.63
CA ARG A 21 7.26 -4.36 14.26
C ARG A 21 6.50 -3.69 13.11
N ILE A 22 5.19 -3.88 13.05
CA ILE A 22 4.32 -3.14 12.12
C ILE A 22 4.38 -1.64 12.43
N GLN A 23 4.57 -0.83 11.41
CA GLN A 23 4.44 0.63 11.46
C GLN A 23 3.27 1.08 10.60
N PHE A 24 2.47 2.02 11.11
CA PHE A 24 1.39 2.64 10.35
C PHE A 24 1.91 3.86 9.59
N ILE A 25 2.07 3.71 8.28
CA ILE A 25 2.63 4.74 7.41
C ILE A 25 1.47 5.45 6.68
N PRO A 26 1.37 6.79 6.76
CA PRO A 26 0.40 7.55 5.96
C PRO A 26 0.56 7.24 4.47
N TYR A 27 -0.56 7.06 3.75
CA TYR A 27 -0.50 6.64 2.33
C TYR A 27 0.28 7.64 1.44
N ASP A 28 0.31 8.93 1.82
CA ASP A 28 0.98 10.00 1.08
C ASP A 28 2.51 9.96 1.21
N ARG A 29 3.04 9.12 2.10
CA ARG A 29 4.48 8.85 2.23
C ARG A 29 4.97 7.71 1.34
N ILE A 30 4.09 7.04 0.61
CA ILE A 30 4.49 6.02 -0.37
C ILE A 30 4.81 6.67 -1.72
N ILE A 31 5.95 6.27 -2.30
CA ILE A 31 6.30 6.60 -3.68
C ILE A 31 5.66 5.58 -4.62
N LEU A 32 4.88 6.07 -5.58
CA LEU A 32 4.27 5.26 -6.62
C LEU A 32 5.28 4.90 -7.71
N ASP A 33 5.36 3.61 -8.05
CA ASP A 33 5.93 3.17 -9.32
C ASP A 33 5.00 3.56 -10.50
N ARG A 34 5.47 3.34 -11.73
CA ARG A 34 4.70 3.71 -12.92
C ARG A 34 3.44 2.88 -13.11
N GLY A 35 3.46 1.59 -12.73
CA GLY A 35 2.29 0.71 -12.82
C GLY A 35 1.18 1.11 -11.87
N MET A 36 1.53 1.38 -10.61
CA MET A 36 0.62 1.91 -9.60
C MET A 36 0.04 3.25 -10.01
N PHE A 37 0.88 4.18 -10.49
CA PHE A 37 0.38 5.48 -10.94
C PHE A 37 -0.56 5.35 -12.14
N HIS A 38 -0.24 4.51 -13.12
CA HIS A 38 -1.08 4.28 -14.29
C HIS A 38 -2.44 3.70 -13.90
N PHE A 39 -2.45 2.67 -13.05
CA PHE A 39 -3.68 2.06 -12.57
C PHE A 39 -4.56 3.04 -11.79
N ILE A 40 -3.95 3.84 -10.91
CA ILE A 40 -4.67 4.89 -10.17
C ILE A 40 -5.34 5.87 -11.14
N LYS A 41 -4.64 6.29 -12.21
CA LYS A 41 -5.19 7.20 -13.21
C LYS A 41 -6.30 6.57 -14.05
N GLU A 42 -6.24 5.28 -14.30
CA GLU A 42 -7.27 4.59 -15.08
C GLU A 42 -8.52 4.29 -14.25
N ARG A 43 -8.36 3.91 -12.97
CA ARG A 43 -9.44 3.31 -12.17
C ARG A 43 -9.86 4.13 -10.95
N LEU A 44 -8.97 4.96 -10.41
CA LEU A 44 -9.14 5.61 -9.10
C LEU A 44 -8.98 7.14 -9.15
N ASP A 45 -9.01 7.76 -10.34
CA ASP A 45 -8.63 9.17 -10.49
C ASP A 45 -9.48 10.10 -9.61
N ASP A 46 -10.79 9.84 -9.53
CA ASP A 46 -11.71 10.59 -8.67
C ASP A 46 -11.39 10.42 -7.18
N LYS A 47 -11.04 9.20 -6.74
CA LYS A 47 -10.73 8.88 -5.33
C LYS A 47 -9.40 9.48 -4.86
N VAL A 48 -8.48 9.73 -5.78
CA VAL A 48 -7.17 10.32 -5.46
C VAL A 48 -7.08 11.80 -5.82
N LYS A 49 -8.16 12.39 -6.33
CA LYS A 49 -8.17 13.80 -6.72
C LYS A 49 -7.87 14.68 -5.51
N GLY A 50 -6.86 15.54 -5.64
CA GLY A 50 -6.40 16.40 -4.55
C GLY A 50 -5.44 15.73 -3.54
N LYS A 51 -5.25 14.40 -3.59
CA LYS A 51 -4.25 13.70 -2.76
C LYS A 51 -2.85 13.98 -3.31
N LYS A 52 -1.90 14.31 -2.43
CA LYS A 52 -0.50 14.62 -2.79
C LYS A 52 0.33 13.33 -2.94
N LEU A 53 0.04 12.53 -3.96
CA LEU A 53 0.79 11.30 -4.24
C LEU A 53 2.09 11.60 -5.00
N LYS A 54 3.21 11.01 -4.55
CA LYS A 54 4.49 11.09 -5.24
C LYS A 54 4.71 9.89 -6.14
N ARG A 55 5.43 10.06 -7.25
CA ARG A 55 5.75 8.98 -8.19
C ARG A 55 7.20 9.03 -8.67
N ILE A 56 7.74 7.87 -9.02
CA ILE A 56 8.97 7.74 -9.80
C ILE A 56 8.62 7.92 -11.29
N LYS A 57 9.46 8.62 -12.05
CA LYS A 57 9.25 8.84 -13.49
C LYS A 57 9.83 7.71 -14.35
N THR A 58 10.77 6.95 -13.82
CA THR A 58 11.54 5.91 -14.52
C THR A 58 11.18 4.52 -13.98
N GLY A 59 11.46 3.48 -14.77
CA GLY A 59 11.19 2.08 -14.44
C GLY A 59 10.10 1.45 -15.31
N ASP A 60 9.89 0.14 -15.09
CA ASP A 60 8.93 -0.66 -15.83
C ASP A 60 7.50 -0.45 -15.32
N ILE A 61 6.53 -0.63 -16.22
CA ILE A 61 5.11 -0.67 -15.88
C ILE A 61 4.77 -2.12 -15.55
N LEU A 62 4.80 -2.47 -14.28
CA LEU A 62 4.42 -3.79 -13.81
C LEU A 62 2.92 -3.83 -13.52
N PRO A 63 2.19 -4.83 -14.03
CA PRO A 63 0.74 -4.85 -13.95
C PRO A 63 0.21 -5.27 -12.57
N LEU A 64 -1.01 -4.84 -12.25
CA LEU A 64 -1.68 -5.09 -10.96
C LEU A 64 -2.74 -6.20 -11.04
N ASN A 65 -2.38 -7.33 -11.65
CA ASN A 65 -3.32 -8.42 -12.02
C ASN A 65 -4.02 -9.15 -10.87
N LYS A 66 -3.61 -8.94 -9.62
CA LYS A 66 -4.21 -9.59 -8.44
C LYS A 66 -5.10 -8.62 -7.65
N TRP A 67 -5.40 -7.45 -8.21
CA TRP A 67 -6.13 -6.39 -7.51
C TRP A 67 -7.52 -6.83 -7.07
N ASP A 68 -8.32 -7.45 -7.95
CA ASP A 68 -9.69 -7.88 -7.63
C ASP A 68 -9.72 -8.85 -6.43
N LYS A 69 -8.81 -9.83 -6.42
CA LYS A 69 -8.70 -10.78 -5.31
C LYS A 69 -8.35 -10.08 -3.99
N VAL A 70 -7.39 -9.15 -4.01
CA VAL A 70 -6.98 -8.42 -2.80
C VAL A 70 -8.09 -7.48 -2.34
N PHE A 71 -8.85 -6.90 -3.27
CA PHE A 71 -10.02 -6.10 -2.96
C PHE A 71 -11.08 -6.91 -2.21
N GLU A 72 -11.42 -8.10 -2.73
CA GLU A 72 -12.38 -9.01 -2.11
C GLU A 72 -11.91 -9.50 -0.74
N ASP A 73 -10.63 -9.86 -0.58
CA ASP A 73 -10.05 -10.28 0.70
C ASP A 73 -10.20 -9.16 1.75
N ILE A 74 -9.90 -7.90 1.39
CA ILE A 74 -10.05 -6.74 2.30
C ILE A 74 -11.52 -6.44 2.60
N GLU A 75 -12.40 -6.55 1.61
CA GLU A 75 -13.84 -6.33 1.79
C GLU A 75 -14.49 -7.37 2.72
N LYS A 76 -14.00 -8.61 2.70
CA LYS A 76 -14.40 -9.66 3.64
C LYS A 76 -13.74 -9.56 5.01
N GLU A 77 -13.04 -8.46 5.29
CA GLU A 77 -12.27 -8.24 6.51
C GLU A 77 -11.28 -9.38 6.81
N LYS A 78 -10.77 -10.05 5.77
CA LYS A 78 -9.82 -11.12 5.97
C LYS A 78 -8.49 -10.52 6.44
N PRO A 79 -7.87 -11.06 7.51
CA PRO A 79 -6.53 -10.63 7.90
C PRO A 79 -5.52 -10.92 6.79
N ILE A 80 -4.78 -9.90 6.36
CA ILE A 80 -3.75 -10.01 5.33
C ILE A 80 -2.41 -9.45 5.80
N ASP A 81 -1.32 -9.85 5.15
CA ASP A 81 0.02 -9.43 5.52
C ASP A 81 0.26 -7.92 5.32
N PRO A 82 1.08 -7.28 6.18
CA PRO A 82 1.49 -5.89 6.03
C PRO A 82 2.31 -5.68 4.75
N ILE A 83 2.34 -4.43 4.27
CA ILE A 83 3.13 -4.03 3.10
C ILE A 83 4.61 -4.03 3.47
N GLN A 84 5.45 -4.62 2.62
CA GLN A 84 6.90 -4.59 2.82
C GLN A 84 7.43 -3.34 2.12
N VAL A 85 8.10 -2.46 2.87
CA VAL A 85 8.63 -1.20 2.36
C VAL A 85 10.08 -1.00 2.77
N ARG A 86 10.79 -0.14 2.04
CA ARG A 86 12.09 0.40 2.49
C ARG A 86 12.12 1.93 2.36
N PRO A 87 12.95 2.63 3.16
CA PRO A 87 13.16 4.06 2.99
C PRO A 87 13.61 4.40 1.57
N PHE A 88 13.01 5.43 0.98
CA PHE A 88 13.39 5.90 -0.34
C PHE A 88 14.50 6.95 -0.21
N LYS A 89 15.77 6.51 -0.35
CA LYS A 89 16.96 7.36 -0.19
C LYS A 89 16.94 8.10 1.17
N ASP A 90 17.65 9.22 1.29
CA ASP A 90 17.59 10.12 2.46
C ASP A 90 16.32 11.01 2.41
N SER A 91 15.14 10.39 2.39
CA SER A 91 13.87 11.11 2.37
C SER A 91 12.87 10.54 3.36
N LYS A 92 11.80 11.30 3.62
CA LYS A 92 10.67 10.86 4.48
C LYS A 92 9.71 9.87 3.81
N TYR A 93 10.03 9.42 2.59
CA TYR A 93 9.16 8.58 1.78
C TYR A 93 9.65 7.15 1.75
N TYR A 94 8.77 6.24 1.38
CA TYR A 94 9.03 4.81 1.29
C TYR A 94 8.71 4.30 -0.11
N GLU A 95 9.45 3.27 -0.54
CA GLU A 95 9.11 2.49 -1.72
C GLU A 95 8.62 1.11 -1.32
N ILE A 96 7.65 0.60 -2.08
CA ILE A 96 7.07 -0.73 -1.84
C ILE A 96 7.98 -1.78 -2.45
N ILE A 97 8.43 -2.72 -1.61
CA ILE A 97 9.11 -3.96 -2.02
C ILE A 97 8.05 -5.00 -2.41
N ASP A 98 7.05 -5.19 -1.54
CA ASP A 98 5.92 -6.09 -1.76
C ASP A 98 4.62 -5.53 -1.16
N GLY A 99 3.48 -5.82 -1.80
CA GLY A 99 2.17 -5.36 -1.36
C GLY A 99 1.59 -4.18 -2.15
N ARG A 100 2.00 -4.02 -3.42
CA ARG A 100 1.49 -2.96 -4.32
C ARG A 100 -0.03 -3.03 -4.49
N HIS A 101 -0.59 -4.23 -4.63
CA HIS A 101 -2.05 -4.40 -4.71
C HIS A 101 -2.75 -3.96 -3.43
N ARG A 102 -2.19 -4.29 -2.25
CA ARG A 102 -2.72 -3.89 -0.93
C ARG A 102 -2.71 -2.37 -0.77
N PHE A 103 -1.66 -1.70 -1.24
CA PHE A 103 -1.60 -0.24 -1.29
C PHE A 103 -2.73 0.36 -2.13
N ILE A 104 -2.93 -0.15 -3.35
CA ILE A 104 -3.94 0.37 -4.28
C ILE A 104 -5.35 0.17 -3.73
N VAL A 105 -5.65 -1.01 -3.17
CA VAL A 105 -6.93 -1.26 -2.52
C VAL A 105 -7.11 -0.36 -1.30
N SER A 106 -6.05 -0.11 -0.53
CA SER A 106 -6.13 0.80 0.62
C SER A 106 -6.48 2.23 0.20
N LEU A 107 -5.94 2.70 -0.93
CA LEU A 107 -6.34 3.98 -1.51
C LEU A 107 -7.80 3.97 -1.96
N ASP A 108 -8.26 2.88 -2.58
CA ASP A 108 -9.65 2.73 -3.03
C ASP A 108 -10.64 2.73 -1.86
N LYS A 109 -10.32 2.03 -0.77
CA LYS A 109 -11.10 2.00 0.48
C LYS A 109 -10.91 3.26 1.34
N GLU A 110 -10.15 4.24 0.86
CA GLU A 110 -9.89 5.53 1.52
C GLU A 110 -9.27 5.43 2.91
N TYR A 111 -8.46 4.39 3.14
CA TYR A 111 -7.71 4.25 4.38
C TYR A 111 -6.68 5.37 4.57
N SER A 112 -6.53 5.85 5.80
CA SER A 112 -5.59 6.93 6.13
C SER A 112 -4.15 6.42 6.24
N HIS A 113 -3.96 5.17 6.67
CA HIS A 113 -2.65 4.59 6.91
C HIS A 113 -2.52 3.17 6.34
N LEU A 114 -1.27 2.76 6.15
CA LEU A 114 -0.87 1.46 5.66
C LEU A 114 -0.09 0.75 6.75
N PRO A 115 -0.44 -0.49 7.12
CA PRO A 115 0.37 -1.28 7.99
C PRO A 115 1.56 -1.84 7.20
N CYS A 116 2.77 -1.52 7.66
CA CYS A 116 4.00 -1.76 6.93
C CYS A 116 5.07 -2.41 7.80
N ASN A 117 5.84 -3.33 7.22
CA ASN A 117 7.14 -3.74 7.76
C ASN A 117 8.22 -2.97 7.02
N VAL A 118 9.02 -2.21 7.76
CA VAL A 118 10.11 -1.39 7.21
C VAL A 118 11.41 -2.20 7.21
N HIS A 119 11.98 -2.36 6.02
CA HIS A 119 13.28 -3.00 5.80
C HIS A 119 14.37 -1.94 5.63
N SER A 120 15.56 -2.21 6.16
CA SER A 120 16.75 -1.36 6.03
C SER A 120 17.54 -1.69 4.77
#